data_AF-A0A225MP69-F1
#
_entry.id   AF-A0A225MP69-F1
#
_cell.length_a   1.000
_cell.length_b   1.000
_cell.length_c   1.000
_cell.angle_alpha   90.00
_cell.angle_beta   90.00
_cell.angle_gamma   90.00
#
_symmetry.space_group_name_H-M   'P 1'
#
loop_
_entity.id
_entity.type
_entity.pdbx_description
1 polymer ?
#
loop_
_entity_poly.entity_id
_entity_poly.type
_entity_poly.pdbx_seq_one_letter_code
_entity_poly.pdbx_strand_id
1 'polypeptide(L)'
;MSAEKTQLTLNFAPGLTETHRNLRDCVATSIYKRGLSTCAIDLNESPGNLSNQLSDDSPRKFGIDDLETYLQKSKDYTPIYYLVEKFLNDKSMEREAAGNEALQAIASLMPLLKKAGLVA
;
A
#
# COMPACT_ATOMS: atom_id res chain seq x y z
N MET A 1 30.60 5.55 4.63
CA MET A 1 29.64 4.65 5.29
C MET A 1 28.59 4.26 4.26
N SER A 2 28.70 3.05 3.72
CA SER A 2 27.64 2.48 2.88
C SER A 2 26.46 2.18 3.80
N ALA A 3 25.32 2.84 3.59
CA ALA A 3 24.10 2.51 4.33
C ALA A 3 23.76 1.04 4.02
N GLU A 4 23.75 0.18 5.03
CA GLU A 4 23.21 -1.16 4.88
C GLU A 4 21.76 -1.03 4.39
N LYS A 5 21.49 -1.62 3.23
CA LYS A 5 20.12 -1.71 2.72
C LYS A 5 19.39 -2.75 3.55
N THR A 6 18.78 -2.33 4.66
CA THR A 6 17.82 -3.17 5.38
C THR A 6 16.63 -3.39 4.47
N GLN A 7 16.53 -4.61 3.92
CA GLN A 7 15.41 -5.00 3.07
C GLN A 7 14.16 -5.20 3.95
N LEU A 8 13.16 -4.34 3.77
CA LEU A 8 11.86 -4.47 4.41
C LEU A 8 10.97 -5.35 3.54
N THR A 9 10.58 -6.51 4.05
CA THR A 9 9.54 -7.35 3.44
C THR A 9 8.19 -6.93 4.00
N LEU A 10 7.35 -6.31 3.15
CA LEU A 10 6.00 -5.88 3.51
C LEU A 10 5.00 -6.95 3.05
N ASN A 11 4.37 -7.63 4.00
CA ASN A 11 3.30 -8.59 3.73
C ASN A 11 1.96 -7.94 4.06
N PHE A 12 1.26 -7.42 3.06
CA PHE A 12 -0.06 -6.79 3.21
C PHE A 12 -1.07 -7.41 2.24
N ALA A 13 -2.35 -7.36 2.62
CA ALA A 13 -3.43 -7.83 1.75
C ALA A 13 -3.55 -6.88 0.55
N PRO A 14 -3.48 -7.39 -0.69
CA PRO A 14 -3.61 -6.56 -1.89
C PRO A 14 -5.04 -6.03 -2.03
N GLY A 15 -5.20 -4.95 -2.82
CA GLY A 15 -6.51 -4.38 -3.18
C GLY A 15 -6.90 -3.14 -2.38
N LEU A 16 -5.96 -2.53 -1.65
CA LEU A 16 -6.22 -1.27 -0.94
C LEU A 16 -6.46 -0.13 -1.95
N THR A 17 -5.79 -0.15 -3.09
CA THR A 17 -5.97 0.85 -4.16
C THR A 17 -7.29 0.67 -4.93
N GLU A 18 -7.87 -0.53 -4.90
CA GLU A 18 -9.19 -0.82 -5.46
C GLU A 18 -10.31 -0.41 -4.50
N THR A 19 -10.07 -0.56 -3.19
CA THR A 19 -11.05 -0.27 -2.14
C THR A 19 -11.11 1.21 -1.78
N HIS A 20 -9.99 1.94 -1.89
CA HIS A 20 -9.89 3.33 -1.46
C HIS A 20 -9.45 4.27 -2.60
N ARG A 21 -10.21 5.34 -2.79
CA ARG A 21 -9.95 6.32 -3.88
C ARG A 21 -8.67 7.11 -3.64
N ASN A 22 -8.41 7.48 -2.40
CA ASN A 22 -7.25 8.26 -1.97
C ASN A 22 -6.88 7.94 -0.51
N LEU A 23 -5.76 8.51 -0.03
CA LEU A 23 -5.30 8.29 1.34
C LEU A 23 -6.33 8.76 2.38
N ARG A 24 -6.99 9.90 2.15
CA ARG A 24 -8.02 10.43 3.06
C ARG A 24 -9.17 9.45 3.22
N ASP A 25 -9.61 8.84 2.12
CA ASP A 25 -10.66 7.82 2.08
C ASP A 25 -10.27 6.56 2.87
N CYS A 26 -9.02 6.11 2.72
CA CYS A 26 -8.45 5.03 3.50
C CYS A 26 -8.44 5.36 5.01
N VAL A 27 -7.92 6.53 5.38
CA VAL A 27 -7.85 6.99 6.78
C VAL A 27 -9.25 7.13 7.38
N ALA A 28 -10.17 7.75 6.65
CA ALA A 28 -11.56 7.91 7.09
C ALA A 28 -12.20 6.55 7.36
N THR A 29 -12.07 5.60 6.42
CA THR A 29 -12.61 4.24 6.58
C THR A 29 -12.03 3.55 7.81
N SER A 30 -10.71 3.62 8.01
CA SER A 30 -10.06 3.05 9.19
C SER A 30 -10.51 3.71 10.50
N ILE A 31 -10.63 5.04 10.55
CA ILE A 31 -11.12 5.78 11.71
C ILE A 31 -12.56 5.39 12.04
N TYR A 32 -13.44 5.33 11.04
CA TYR A 32 -14.84 4.95 11.26
C TYR A 32 -14.97 3.49 11.72
N LYS A 33 -14.14 2.58 11.19
CA LYS A 33 -14.10 1.17 11.61
C LYS A 33 -13.65 1.00 13.07
N ARG A 34 -12.67 1.79 13.51
CA ARG A 34 -12.18 1.79 14.91
C ARG A 34 -13.12 2.54 15.86
N GLY A 35 -13.88 3.50 15.34
CA GLY A 35 -14.77 4.38 16.09
C GLY A 35 -14.26 5.82 16.08
N LEU A 36 -15.06 6.72 15.49
CA LEU A 36 -14.73 8.14 15.33
C LEU A 36 -14.41 8.81 16.67
N SER A 37 -15.23 8.60 17.70
CA SER A 37 -15.04 9.25 19.00
C SER A 37 -13.75 8.82 19.70
N THR A 38 -13.40 7.54 19.62
CA THR A 38 -12.14 7.02 20.17
C THR A 38 -10.95 7.66 19.48
N CYS A 39 -10.97 7.73 18.15
CA CYS A 39 -9.89 8.33 17.38
C CYS A 39 -9.78 9.84 17.62
N ALA A 40 -10.91 10.54 17.77
CA ALA A 40 -10.93 11.96 18.09
C ALA A 40 -10.24 12.23 19.44
N ILE A 41 -10.50 11.39 20.47
CA ILE A 41 -9.80 11.48 21.76
C ILE A 41 -8.29 11.26 21.59
N ASP A 42 -7.90 10.22 20.86
CA ASP A 42 -6.48 9.90 20.61
C ASP A 42 -5.73 11.05 19.90
N LEU A 43 -6.44 11.78 19.04
CA LEU A 43 -5.94 12.92 18.26
C LEU A 43 -6.09 14.27 18.98
N ASN A 44 -6.62 14.29 20.21
CA ASN A 44 -6.93 15.51 20.95
C ASN A 44 -7.84 16.47 20.15
N GLU A 45 -8.85 15.90 19.49
CA GLU A 45 -9.79 16.58 18.61
C GLU A 45 -11.25 16.31 19.03
N SER A 46 -12.17 17.16 18.57
CA SER A 46 -13.60 16.87 18.72
C SER A 46 -14.07 15.91 17.62
N PRO A 47 -15.04 15.00 17.89
CA PRO A 47 -15.56 14.09 16.86
C PRO A 47 -16.14 14.83 15.64
N GLY A 48 -16.78 15.98 15.86
CA GLY A 48 -17.31 16.82 14.78
C GLY A 48 -16.22 17.44 13.92
N ASN A 49 -15.16 17.98 14.53
CA ASN A 49 -14.04 18.54 13.76
C ASN A 49 -13.31 17.45 12.97
N LEU A 50 -13.07 16.28 13.57
CA LEU A 50 -12.43 15.15 12.89
C LEU A 50 -13.29 14.66 11.71
N SER A 51 -14.60 14.49 11.90
CA SER A 51 -15.51 14.12 10.81
C SER A 51 -15.48 15.13 9.66
N ASN A 52 -15.48 16.42 9.99
CA ASN A 52 -15.36 17.47 8.99
C ASN A 52 -14.01 17.40 8.25
N GLN A 53 -12.90 17.19 8.95
CA GLN A 53 -11.57 17.02 8.34
C GLN A 53 -11.47 15.83 7.38
N LEU A 54 -12.22 14.76 7.67
CA LEU A 54 -12.28 13.56 6.87
C LEU A 54 -13.24 13.67 5.68
N SER A 55 -13.99 14.77 5.54
CA SER A 55 -14.92 14.97 4.42
C SER A 55 -14.20 15.48 3.16
N ASP A 56 -14.69 15.10 1.97
CA ASP A 56 -14.07 15.46 0.68
C ASP A 56 -14.00 16.99 0.47
N ASP A 57 -15.12 17.68 0.70
CA ASP A 57 -15.28 19.11 0.39
C ASP A 57 -14.92 20.05 1.54
N SER A 58 -14.36 19.52 2.64
CA SER A 58 -14.08 20.35 3.81
C SER A 58 -12.93 21.33 3.54
N PRO A 59 -13.08 22.62 3.90
CA PRO A 59 -11.98 23.58 3.82
C PRO A 59 -10.87 23.29 4.85
N ARG A 60 -11.19 22.55 5.92
CA ARG A 60 -10.24 22.12 6.93
C ARG A 60 -9.86 20.66 6.62
N LYS A 61 -8.60 20.42 6.24
CA LYS A 61 -8.13 19.08 5.86
C LYS A 61 -7.53 18.34 7.05
N PHE A 62 -7.59 17.01 6.99
CA PHE A 62 -6.85 16.14 7.90
C PHE A 62 -5.35 16.30 7.67
N GLY A 63 -4.59 16.65 8.71
CA GLY A 63 -3.18 16.97 8.61
C GLY A 63 -2.27 15.74 8.52
N ILE A 64 -1.01 15.96 8.12
CA ILE A 64 0.02 14.91 8.15
C ILE A 64 0.45 14.62 9.59
N ASP A 65 0.54 15.64 10.45
CA ASP A 65 0.83 15.46 11.88
C ASP A 65 -0.26 14.64 12.58
N ASP A 66 -1.53 14.86 12.20
CA ASP A 66 -2.66 14.06 12.69
C ASP A 66 -2.58 12.63 12.17
N LEU A 67 -2.14 12.42 10.93
CA LEU A 67 -1.89 11.09 10.38
C LEU A 67 -0.81 10.37 11.19
N GLU A 68 0.33 10.99 11.44
CA GLU A 68 1.40 10.38 12.23
C GLU A 68 0.91 10.03 13.65
N THR A 69 0.19 10.95 14.29
CA THR A 69 -0.42 10.71 15.61
C THR A 69 -1.39 9.54 15.56
N TYR A 70 -2.25 9.49 14.54
CA TYR A 70 -3.19 8.41 14.31
C TYR A 70 -2.46 7.06 14.17
N LEU A 71 -1.44 6.96 13.33
CA LEU A 71 -0.66 5.74 13.12
C LEU A 71 -0.01 5.27 14.43
N GLN A 72 0.57 6.21 15.20
CA GLN A 72 1.24 5.91 16.46
C GLN A 72 0.28 5.40 17.53
N LYS A 73 -0.88 6.02 17.70
CA LYS A 73 -1.89 5.68 18.72
C LYS A 73 -2.70 4.45 18.33
N SER A 74 -3.11 4.37 17.07
CA SER A 74 -4.00 3.31 16.61
C SER A 74 -3.26 2.02 16.30
N LYS A 75 -1.98 2.09 15.92
CA LYS A 75 -1.21 1.00 15.32
C LYS A 75 -1.86 0.43 14.06
N ASP A 76 -2.77 1.18 13.44
CA ASP A 76 -3.34 0.87 12.14
C ASP A 76 -2.44 1.46 11.06
N TYR A 77 -1.66 0.61 10.39
CA TYR A 77 -0.76 1.00 9.31
C TYR A 77 -1.37 0.82 7.92
N THR A 78 -2.67 0.54 7.81
CA THR A 78 -3.36 0.43 6.52
C THR A 78 -3.15 1.67 5.62
N PRO A 79 -3.15 2.92 6.13
CA PRO A 79 -2.83 4.08 5.29
C PRO A 79 -1.42 4.04 4.68
N ILE A 80 -0.44 3.49 5.39
CA ILE A 80 0.92 3.32 4.86
C ILE A 80 0.94 2.23 3.80
N TYR A 81 0.29 1.08 4.05
CA TYR A 81 0.19 0.01 3.05
C TYR A 81 -0.54 0.47 1.79
N TYR A 82 -1.55 1.33 1.91
CA TYR A 82 -2.19 1.98 0.78
C TYR A 82 -1.19 2.81 -0.05
N LEU A 83 -0.34 3.62 0.59
CA LEU A 83 0.66 4.42 -0.12
C LEU A 83 1.74 3.56 -0.77
N VAL A 84 2.18 2.50 -0.08
CA VAL A 84 3.10 1.51 -0.64
C VAL A 84 2.47 0.87 -1.87
N GLU A 85 1.24 0.36 -1.77
CA GLU A 85 0.54 -0.25 -2.91
C GLU A 85 0.34 0.74 -4.06
N LYS A 86 0.01 2.01 -3.75
CA LYS A 86 -0.28 3.03 -4.76
C LYS A 86 0.95 3.54 -5.50
N PHE A 87 2.07 3.70 -4.81
CA PHE A 87 3.23 4.43 -5.34
C PHE A 87 4.51 3.60 -5.42
N LEU A 88 4.62 2.54 -4.61
CA LEU A 88 5.81 1.70 -4.52
C LEU A 88 5.57 0.27 -5.02
N ASN A 89 4.33 -0.15 -5.29
CA ASN A 89 4.06 -1.39 -6.00
C ASN A 89 4.43 -1.21 -7.46
N ASP A 90 5.71 -1.40 -7.73
CA ASP A 90 6.28 -1.19 -9.03
C ASP A 90 5.88 -2.38 -9.92
N LYS A 91 4.74 -2.23 -10.61
CA LYS A 91 4.30 -3.18 -11.65
C LYS A 91 5.38 -3.43 -12.70
N SER A 92 6.37 -2.53 -12.82
CA SER A 92 7.53 -2.76 -13.67
C SER A 92 8.45 -3.86 -13.13
N MET A 93 8.65 -3.97 -11.81
CA MET A 93 9.44 -5.02 -11.18
C MET A 93 8.77 -6.39 -11.28
N GLU A 94 7.45 -6.48 -11.11
CA GLU A 94 6.71 -7.73 -11.37
C GLU A 94 6.79 -8.13 -12.85
N ARG A 95 6.65 -7.17 -13.78
CA ARG A 95 6.77 -7.44 -15.23
C ARG A 95 8.18 -7.82 -15.65
N GLU A 96 9.20 -7.22 -15.02
CA GLU A 96 10.61 -7.54 -15.25
C GLU A 96 10.97 -8.92 -14.66
N ALA A 97 10.50 -9.23 -13.45
CA ALA A 97 10.66 -10.55 -12.84
C ALA A 97 9.96 -11.64 -13.66
N ALA A 98 8.70 -11.44 -14.05
CA ALA A 98 7.97 -12.36 -14.93
C ALA A 98 8.63 -12.48 -16.32
N GLY A 99 9.18 -11.39 -16.85
CA GLY A 99 9.96 -11.41 -18.10
C GLY A 99 11.23 -12.25 -17.97
N ASN A 100 11.97 -12.11 -16.88
CA ASN A 100 13.18 -12.89 -16.61
C ASN A 100 12.86 -14.38 -16.38
N GLU A 101 11.80 -14.72 -15.66
CA GLU A 101 11.32 -16.09 -15.50
C GLU A 101 10.89 -16.70 -16.83
N ALA A 102 10.15 -15.95 -17.66
CA ALA A 102 9.75 -16.41 -18.99
C ALA A 102 10.97 -16.67 -19.89
N LEU A 103 11.98 -15.80 -19.86
CA LEU A 103 13.23 -16.00 -20.60
C LEU A 103 14.00 -17.24 -20.12
N GLN A 104 14.08 -17.47 -18.80
CA GLN A 104 14.68 -18.69 -18.25
C GLN A 104 13.91 -19.95 -18.64
N ALA A 105 12.59 -19.92 -18.61
CA ALA A 105 11.75 -21.04 -19.03
C ALA A 105 11.96 -21.36 -20.51
N ILE A 106 11.99 -20.35 -21.39
CA ILE A 106 12.28 -20.52 -22.82
C ILE A 106 13.69 -21.09 -23.02
N ALA A 107 14.70 -20.55 -22.35
CA ALA A 107 16.08 -21.02 -22.44
C ALA A 107 16.23 -22.49 -22.01
N SER A 108 15.44 -22.91 -21.01
CA SER A 108 15.45 -24.28 -20.48
C SER A 108 14.63 -25.25 -21.35
N LEU A 109 13.56 -24.76 -21.98
CA LEU A 109 12.65 -25.55 -22.81
C LEU A 109 13.21 -25.78 -24.23
N MET A 110 13.90 -24.81 -24.81
CA MET A 110 14.48 -24.89 -26.16
C MET A 110 15.35 -26.14 -26.39
N PRO A 111 16.28 -26.52 -25.49
CA PRO A 111 17.07 -27.75 -25.63
C PRO A 111 16.23 -29.03 -25.60
N LEU A 112 15.15 -29.06 -24.81
CA LEU A 112 14.26 -30.22 -24.70
C LEU A 112 13.42 -30.37 -25.97
N LEU A 113 12.91 -29.27 -26.52
CA LEU A 113 12.16 -29.29 -27.76
C LEU A 113 13.03 -29.72 -28.95
N LYS A 114 14.31 -29.30 -28.99
CA LYS A 114 15.29 -29.80 -29.96
C LYS A 114 15.54 -31.30 -29.83
N LYS A 115 15.73 -31.81 -28.60
CA LYS A 115 15.89 -33.26 -28.36
C LYS A 115 14.66 -34.07 -28.75
N ALA A 116 13.47 -33.50 -28.61
CA ALA A 116 12.21 -34.12 -28.99
C ALA A 116 11.89 -33.99 -30.51
N GLY A 117 12.71 -33.27 -31.28
CA GLY A 117 12.49 -33.04 -32.72
C GLY A 117 11.31 -32.12 -33.06
N LEU A 118 10.83 -31.34 -32.09
CA LEU A 118 9.65 -30.46 -32.22
C LEU A 118 10.00 -29.07 -32.76
N VAL A 119 11.29 -28.72 -32.79
CA VAL A 119 11.83 -27.49 -33.39
C VAL A 119 13.20 -27.79 -33.97
N ALA A 120 13.54 -27.13 -35.09
CA ALA A 120 14.80 -27.29 -35.81
C ALA A 120 16.03 -26.84 -34.99
#